data_AF-A0A178WUG1-F1
#
_entry.id   AF-A0A178WUG1-F1
#
_cell.length_a   1.000
_cell.length_b   1.000
_cell.length_c   1.000
_cell.angle_alpha   90.00
_cell.angle_beta   90.00
_cell.angle_gamma   90.00
#
_symmetry.space_group_name_H-M   'P 1'
#
loop_
_entity.id
_entity.type
_entity.pdbx_description
1 polymer ?
#
loop_
_entity_poly.entity_id
_entity_poly.type
_entity_poly.pdbx_seq_one_letter_code
_entity_poly.pdbx_strand_id
1 'polypeptide(L)'
;MTRNGPPRMPTLGVGPMSKNAVDATVELARDHDTRIMLIPSRRQVESAALGGGYVERWTTDEFAGYVRDQDKDGLLLLCRDHGGPWQHPAERAGNYSEEQAMAASLASFRADIEAGFDLLHIDTCLDLDGSAALERAIARLVQLYGECHETARELGREVRFEIGFEGQGVDTNDPAEFRDQVTEVCSRLAADRLPAPEFVVAQTGTKVLETENTGALLTAPSAVGFAVAQLARVCADVGSSLKAHNADYLPAESLRRLMQRGVAAVNVAPEFGVVETRALLELLDELGLAAERDEFLRIAHDSGAWRKWLKPGTTTSDHERAVIAGHYVFATGEFRELKDRIAAQAPGIDLDARLRAAVYAAQLHYLVHTGASVAPVLAESVRTA
;
A
#
# COMPACT_ATOMS: atom_id res chain seq x y z
N MET A 1 -6.08 13.45 30.35
CA MET A 1 -7.37 13.01 29.78
C MET A 1 -7.23 11.54 29.44
N THR A 2 -7.81 10.65 30.25
CA THR A 2 -7.79 9.20 30.02
C THR A 2 -8.62 8.90 28.77
N ARG A 3 -7.94 8.56 27.67
CA ARG A 3 -8.55 8.16 26.39
C ARG A 3 -9.20 6.79 26.56
N ASN A 4 -10.41 6.73 27.08
CA ASN A 4 -11.21 5.51 27.13
C ASN A 4 -11.94 5.34 25.79
N GLY A 5 -11.26 4.70 24.85
CA GLY A 5 -11.75 4.24 23.55
C GLY A 5 -10.64 3.41 22.89
N PRO A 6 -10.96 2.45 22.01
CA PRO A 6 -9.93 1.73 21.27
C PRO A 6 -9.01 2.74 20.54
N PRO A 7 -7.69 2.48 20.48
CA PRO A 7 -6.77 3.42 19.87
C PRO A 7 -7.11 3.61 18.38
N ARG A 8 -7.33 4.86 17.98
CA ARG A 8 -7.67 5.23 16.60
C ARG A 8 -6.67 4.63 15.62
N MET A 9 -7.17 4.14 14.48
CA MET A 9 -6.32 3.63 13.41
C MET A 9 -5.39 4.71 12.85
N PRO A 10 -4.16 4.35 12.43
CA PRO A 10 -3.27 5.24 11.70
C PRO A 10 -3.92 5.79 10.43
N THR A 11 -3.58 7.02 10.07
CA THR A 11 -4.06 7.67 8.83
C THR A 11 -3.16 7.39 7.62
N LEU A 12 -1.99 6.78 7.83
CA LEU A 12 -0.98 6.56 6.82
C LEU A 12 -0.58 5.08 6.74
N GLY A 13 -0.70 4.51 5.54
CA GLY A 13 -0.11 3.25 5.13
C GLY A 13 1.10 3.48 4.24
N VAL A 14 2.25 2.94 4.64
CA VAL A 14 3.52 3.01 3.92
C VAL A 14 3.89 1.66 3.32
N GLY A 15 4.06 1.63 2.00
CA GLY A 15 4.65 0.48 1.31
C GLY A 15 6.13 0.34 1.64
N PRO A 16 6.61 -0.83 2.10
CA PRO A 16 7.99 -1.05 2.50
C PRO A 16 8.87 -1.25 1.25
N MET A 17 9.02 -0.24 0.39
CA MET A 17 9.67 -0.38 -0.92
C MET A 17 11.13 -0.88 -0.89
N SER A 18 11.77 -0.81 0.28
CA SER A 18 13.14 -1.23 0.57
C SER A 18 13.34 -1.31 2.09
N LYS A 19 14.50 -1.79 2.55
CA LYS A 19 14.90 -1.65 3.97
C LYS A 19 14.92 -0.18 4.42
N ASN A 20 15.43 0.73 3.59
CA ASN A 20 15.48 2.16 3.93
C ASN A 20 14.08 2.77 4.09
N ALA A 21 13.11 2.34 3.30
CA ALA A 21 11.72 2.76 3.48
C ALA A 21 11.10 2.26 4.79
N VAL A 22 11.42 1.03 5.20
CA VAL A 22 11.00 0.48 6.51
C VAL A 22 11.65 1.27 7.65
N ASP A 23 12.96 1.44 7.62
CA ASP A 23 13.70 2.15 8.67
C ASP A 23 13.27 3.61 8.78
N ALA A 24 13.04 4.30 7.66
CA ALA A 24 12.47 5.65 7.64
C ALA A 24 11.09 5.70 8.32
N THR A 25 10.27 4.66 8.14
CA THR A 25 8.93 4.59 8.75
C THR A 25 9.03 4.42 10.26
N VAL A 26 9.96 3.59 10.73
CA VAL A 26 10.24 3.39 12.16
C VAL A 26 10.73 4.70 12.78
N GLU A 27 11.70 5.36 12.16
CA GLU A 27 12.22 6.65 12.60
C GLU A 27 11.10 7.70 12.66
N LEU A 28 10.28 7.80 11.61
CA LEU A 28 9.19 8.75 11.53
C LEU A 28 8.11 8.52 12.60
N ALA A 29 7.72 7.26 12.81
CA ALA A 29 6.74 6.89 13.84
C ALA A 29 7.24 7.30 15.23
N ARG A 30 8.50 6.97 15.56
CA ARG A 30 9.14 7.30 16.83
C ARG A 30 9.29 8.82 17.03
N ASP A 31 9.81 9.52 16.03
CA ASP A 31 10.13 10.95 16.13
C ASP A 31 8.85 11.80 16.29
N HIS A 32 7.70 11.29 15.85
CA HIS A 32 6.40 11.94 15.97
C HIS A 32 5.44 11.29 16.98
N ASP A 33 5.88 10.28 17.73
CA ASP A 33 5.05 9.50 18.69
C ASP A 33 3.68 9.13 18.09
N THR A 34 3.71 8.57 16.88
CA THR A 34 2.50 8.30 16.09
C THR A 34 2.53 6.92 15.49
N ARG A 35 1.37 6.29 15.45
CA ARG A 35 1.21 4.98 14.81
C ARG A 35 1.17 5.12 13.30
N ILE A 36 1.78 4.17 12.59
CA ILE A 36 1.81 4.10 11.11
C ILE A 36 1.56 2.66 10.68
N MET A 37 0.85 2.44 9.58
CA MET A 37 0.70 1.11 8.99
C MET A 37 1.84 0.84 8.02
N LEU A 38 2.51 -0.30 8.13
CA LEU A 38 3.32 -0.86 7.06
C LEU A 38 2.45 -1.81 6.23
N ILE A 39 2.40 -1.59 4.92
CA ILE A 39 1.43 -2.24 4.02
C ILE A 39 2.13 -3.06 2.91
N PRO A 40 2.89 -4.13 3.23
CA PRO A 40 3.46 -4.97 2.18
C PRO A 40 2.34 -5.62 1.35
N SER A 41 2.39 -5.43 0.03
CA SER A 41 1.67 -6.27 -0.92
C SER A 41 2.33 -7.64 -1.05
N ARG A 42 1.59 -8.63 -1.57
CA ARG A 42 2.15 -9.98 -1.85
C ARG A 42 3.35 -9.94 -2.79
N ARG A 43 3.47 -8.92 -3.64
CA ARG A 43 4.65 -8.73 -4.52
C ARG A 43 5.90 -8.30 -3.75
N GLN A 44 5.70 -7.53 -2.67
CA GLN A 44 6.79 -6.94 -1.90
C GLN A 44 7.37 -7.94 -0.91
N VAL A 45 6.50 -8.56 -0.10
CA VAL A 45 6.87 -9.53 0.93
C VAL A 45 5.83 -10.65 0.90
N GLU A 46 6.29 -11.89 0.80
CA GLU A 46 5.46 -13.10 0.73
C GLU A 46 6.20 -14.25 1.43
N SER A 47 5.45 -15.25 1.87
CA SER A 47 6.01 -16.44 2.50
C SER A 47 7.00 -17.17 1.59
N ALA A 48 7.99 -17.83 2.19
CA ALA A 48 8.98 -18.62 1.46
C ALA A 48 8.31 -19.72 0.59
N ALA A 49 7.23 -20.32 1.12
CA ALA A 49 6.47 -21.38 0.46
C ALA A 49 5.78 -20.90 -0.83
N LEU A 50 5.51 -19.59 -0.95
CA LEU A 50 4.85 -18.98 -2.10
C LEU A 50 5.82 -18.20 -3.02
N GLY A 51 7.14 -18.32 -2.76
CA GLY A 51 8.20 -17.80 -3.63
C GLY A 51 8.81 -16.47 -3.19
N GLY A 52 8.37 -15.90 -2.06
CA GLY A 52 8.90 -14.64 -1.53
C GLY A 52 8.54 -13.41 -2.37
N GLY A 53 8.99 -12.25 -1.91
CA GLY A 53 8.80 -10.97 -2.60
C GLY A 53 10.11 -10.29 -3.01
N TYR A 54 10.02 -9.13 -3.66
CA TYR A 54 11.22 -8.42 -4.13
C TYR A 54 11.90 -7.53 -3.07
N VAL A 55 11.20 -7.17 -1.99
CA VAL A 55 11.73 -6.25 -0.97
C VAL A 55 12.68 -7.03 -0.07
N GLU A 56 13.98 -6.73 -0.18
CA GLU A 56 15.09 -7.40 0.52
C GLU A 56 15.17 -8.93 0.37
N ARG A 57 14.22 -9.52 -0.37
CA ARG A 57 13.89 -10.95 -0.39
C ARG A 57 13.47 -11.49 0.99
N TRP A 58 12.90 -10.64 1.83
CA TRP A 58 12.35 -11.08 3.10
C TRP A 58 11.15 -12.00 2.90
N THR A 59 11.11 -13.06 3.67
CA THR A 59 9.88 -13.80 3.93
C THR A 59 8.96 -13.00 4.86
N THR A 60 7.68 -13.38 4.94
CA THR A 60 6.72 -12.74 5.86
C THR A 60 7.22 -12.71 7.31
N ASP A 61 7.81 -13.81 7.80
CA ASP A 61 8.34 -13.91 9.15
C ASP A 61 9.64 -13.11 9.35
N GLU A 62 10.54 -13.09 8.36
CA GLU A 62 11.75 -12.25 8.40
C GLU A 62 11.40 -10.76 8.42
N PHE A 63 10.46 -10.33 7.58
CA PHE A 63 9.98 -8.95 7.55
C PHE A 63 9.34 -8.55 8.88
N ALA A 64 8.42 -9.37 9.39
CA ALA A 64 7.74 -9.08 10.65
C ALA A 64 8.70 -9.08 11.85
N GLY A 65 9.67 -10.01 11.86
CA GLY A 65 10.75 -10.06 12.85
C GLY A 65 11.62 -8.81 12.79
N TYR A 66 12.09 -8.43 11.60
CA TYR A 66 12.90 -7.25 11.38
C TYR A 66 12.19 -5.98 11.87
N VAL A 67 10.92 -5.77 11.49
CA VAL A 67 10.16 -4.58 11.90
C VAL A 67 10.03 -4.51 13.42
N ARG A 68 9.69 -5.60 14.11
CA ARG A 68 9.59 -5.62 15.58
C ARG A 68 10.92 -5.39 16.27
N ASP A 69 12.01 -5.83 15.65
CA ASP A 69 13.35 -5.57 16.16
C ASP A 69 13.74 -4.10 16.04
N GLN A 70 13.19 -3.34 15.09
CA GLN A 70 13.43 -1.90 14.97
C GLN A 70 12.40 -1.06 15.77
N ASP A 71 11.12 -1.44 15.75
CA ASP A 71 10.01 -0.71 16.39
C ASP A 71 9.86 -1.07 17.88
N LYS A 72 10.77 -0.53 18.71
CA LYS A 72 10.78 -0.79 20.16
C LYS A 72 9.57 -0.21 20.90
N ASP A 73 8.92 0.79 20.32
CA ASP A 73 7.79 1.49 20.93
C ASP A 73 6.44 0.89 20.52
N GLY A 74 6.43 -0.08 19.58
CA GLY A 74 5.21 -0.74 19.10
C GLY A 74 4.27 0.22 18.37
N LEU A 75 4.83 1.19 17.63
CA LEU A 75 4.07 2.21 16.92
C LEU A 75 3.63 1.74 15.53
N LEU A 76 4.28 0.74 14.96
CA LEU A 76 3.94 0.22 13.64
C LEU A 76 2.88 -0.88 13.72
N LEU A 77 1.96 -0.84 12.77
CA LEU A 77 1.01 -1.92 12.51
C LEU A 77 1.44 -2.64 11.23
N LEU A 78 1.45 -3.97 11.26
CA LEU A 78 1.71 -4.79 10.08
C LEU A 78 0.39 -5.10 9.39
N CYS A 79 0.21 -4.61 8.16
CA CYS A 79 -1.04 -4.71 7.43
C CYS A 79 -0.80 -5.36 6.06
N ARG A 80 -1.46 -6.47 5.72
CA ARG A 80 -1.35 -7.03 4.37
C ARG A 80 -2.10 -6.13 3.39
N ASP A 81 -1.45 -5.74 2.30
CA ASP A 81 -2.10 -5.09 1.17
C ASP A 81 -2.37 -6.07 0.03
N HIS A 82 -3.53 -5.96 -0.63
CA HIS A 82 -3.94 -6.78 -1.77
C HIS A 82 -3.62 -8.28 -1.61
N GLY A 83 -4.20 -8.93 -0.60
CA GLY A 83 -3.82 -10.30 -0.20
C GLY A 83 -4.53 -11.45 -0.93
N GLY A 84 -5.55 -11.18 -1.74
CA GLY A 84 -6.35 -12.25 -2.35
C GLY A 84 -5.74 -12.88 -3.61
N PRO A 85 -6.56 -13.62 -4.39
CA PRO A 85 -6.10 -14.47 -5.47
C PRO A 85 -5.64 -13.67 -6.70
N TRP A 86 -4.65 -14.21 -7.41
CA TRP A 86 -3.91 -13.63 -8.54
C TRP A 86 -3.18 -12.30 -8.25
N GLN A 87 -3.03 -11.92 -6.98
CA GLN A 87 -2.27 -10.73 -6.58
C GLN A 87 -0.76 -10.98 -6.68
N HIS A 88 -0.34 -12.21 -6.36
CA HIS A 88 1.04 -12.64 -6.56
C HIS A 88 1.31 -12.98 -8.03
N PRO A 89 2.38 -12.44 -8.66
CA PRO A 89 2.65 -12.64 -10.09
C PRO A 89 2.82 -14.10 -10.51
N ALA A 90 3.34 -14.94 -9.61
CA ALA A 90 3.58 -16.36 -9.90
C ALA A 90 2.27 -17.14 -10.16
N GLU A 91 1.14 -16.71 -9.62
CA GLU A 91 -0.15 -17.40 -9.78
C GLU A 91 -0.66 -17.27 -11.22
N ARG A 92 -0.56 -16.07 -11.81
CA ARG A 92 -0.89 -15.85 -13.22
C ARG A 92 0.13 -16.50 -14.15
N ALA A 93 1.42 -16.35 -13.86
CA ALA A 93 2.48 -16.98 -14.65
C ALA A 93 2.38 -18.51 -14.65
N GLY A 94 1.94 -19.08 -13.52
CA GLY A 94 1.69 -20.51 -13.34
C GLY A 94 0.31 -20.98 -13.80
N ASN A 95 -0.53 -20.10 -14.36
CA ASN A 95 -1.87 -20.40 -14.83
C ASN A 95 -2.74 -21.10 -13.76
N TYR A 96 -2.72 -20.58 -12.52
CA TYR A 96 -3.44 -21.18 -11.41
C TYR A 96 -4.95 -21.16 -11.66
N SER A 97 -5.58 -22.30 -11.40
CA SER A 97 -7.04 -22.38 -11.25
C SER A 97 -7.52 -21.57 -10.04
N GLU A 98 -8.81 -21.30 -9.97
CA GLU A 98 -9.41 -20.59 -8.84
C GLU A 98 -9.13 -21.28 -7.50
N GLU A 99 -9.27 -22.60 -7.44
CA GLU A 99 -8.97 -23.38 -6.23
C GLU A 99 -7.50 -23.19 -5.79
N GLN A 100 -6.56 -23.23 -6.73
CA GLN A 100 -5.14 -23.04 -6.44
C GLN A 100 -4.84 -21.60 -5.99
N ALA A 101 -5.42 -20.59 -6.62
CA ALA A 101 -5.20 -19.19 -6.27
C ALA A 101 -5.83 -18.84 -4.91
N MET A 102 -7.01 -19.37 -4.62
CA MET A 102 -7.68 -19.23 -3.31
C MET A 102 -6.85 -19.91 -2.21
N ALA A 103 -6.38 -21.14 -2.44
CA ALA A 103 -5.53 -21.85 -1.49
C ALA A 103 -4.19 -21.13 -1.24
N ALA A 104 -3.56 -20.58 -2.29
CA ALA A 104 -2.34 -19.79 -2.16
C ALA A 104 -2.58 -18.50 -1.36
N SER A 105 -3.71 -17.82 -1.58
CA SER A 105 -4.09 -16.63 -0.82
C SER A 105 -4.31 -16.95 0.66
N LEU A 106 -5.05 -18.02 0.97
CA LEU A 106 -5.25 -18.48 2.34
C LEU A 106 -3.93 -18.84 3.03
N ALA A 107 -3.01 -19.52 2.32
CA ALA A 107 -1.69 -19.84 2.84
C ALA A 107 -0.86 -18.57 3.13
N SER A 108 -0.95 -17.56 2.27
CA SER A 108 -0.32 -16.25 2.49
C SER A 108 -0.88 -15.55 3.72
N PHE A 109 -2.21 -15.46 3.85
CA PHE A 109 -2.86 -14.87 5.03
C PHE A 109 -2.55 -15.63 6.31
N ARG A 110 -2.48 -16.95 6.26
CA ARG A 110 -2.08 -17.76 7.41
C ARG A 110 -0.66 -17.42 7.87
N ALA A 111 0.28 -17.28 6.93
CA ALA A 111 1.63 -16.83 7.25
C ALA A 111 1.65 -15.43 7.85
N ASP A 112 0.82 -14.51 7.36
CA ASP A 112 0.67 -13.17 7.94
C ASP A 112 0.14 -13.22 9.38
N ILE A 113 -0.91 -14.02 9.65
CA ILE A 113 -1.50 -14.19 10.99
C ILE A 113 -0.47 -14.80 11.96
N GLU A 114 0.23 -15.86 11.54
CA GLU A 114 1.27 -16.52 12.33
C GLU A 114 2.43 -15.56 12.63
N ALA A 115 2.81 -14.76 11.61
CA ALA A 115 3.79 -13.70 11.75
C ALA A 115 3.27 -12.49 12.52
N GLY A 116 2.00 -12.47 12.97
CA GLY A 116 1.41 -11.45 13.83
C GLY A 116 1.05 -10.14 13.12
N PHE A 117 0.52 -10.21 11.90
CA PHE A 117 -0.07 -9.07 11.23
C PHE A 117 -1.35 -8.60 11.94
N ASP A 118 -1.55 -7.28 11.98
CA ASP A 118 -2.63 -6.60 12.68
C ASP A 118 -3.90 -6.44 11.83
N LEU A 119 -3.74 -6.39 10.51
CA LEU A 119 -4.82 -6.17 9.56
C LEU A 119 -4.57 -6.90 8.23
N LEU A 120 -5.60 -7.50 7.64
CA LEU A 120 -5.52 -8.18 6.35
C LEU A 120 -6.46 -7.54 5.33
N HIS A 121 -5.92 -7.06 4.21
CA HIS A 121 -6.71 -6.62 3.08
C HIS A 121 -7.12 -7.82 2.19
N ILE A 122 -8.37 -8.24 2.30
CA ILE A 122 -8.98 -9.30 1.50
C ILE A 122 -9.48 -8.71 0.17
N ASP A 123 -8.61 -8.72 -0.84
CA ASP A 123 -8.92 -8.24 -2.19
C ASP A 123 -9.05 -9.39 -3.19
N THR A 124 -10.29 -9.66 -3.59
CA THR A 124 -10.67 -10.74 -4.51
C THR A 124 -11.16 -10.25 -5.87
N CYS A 125 -10.83 -9.00 -6.23
CA CYS A 125 -11.31 -8.37 -7.47
C CYS A 125 -10.68 -8.96 -8.75
N LEU A 126 -9.58 -9.70 -8.61
CA LEU A 126 -8.82 -10.26 -9.73
C LEU A 126 -9.26 -11.68 -10.10
N ASP A 127 -9.09 -11.99 -11.38
CA ASP A 127 -9.15 -13.32 -11.95
C ASP A 127 -7.87 -13.58 -12.78
N LEU A 128 -7.74 -14.80 -13.32
CA LEU A 128 -6.59 -15.20 -14.15
C LEU A 128 -6.35 -14.20 -15.29
N ASP A 129 -7.41 -13.87 -16.03
CA ASP A 129 -7.37 -13.04 -17.24
C ASP A 129 -7.94 -11.62 -17.06
N GLY A 130 -7.96 -11.10 -15.83
CA GLY A 130 -8.41 -9.72 -15.58
C GLY A 130 -9.14 -9.57 -14.26
N SER A 131 -10.37 -9.05 -14.32
CA SER A 131 -11.22 -8.81 -13.15
C SER A 131 -12.28 -9.90 -13.02
N ALA A 132 -12.58 -10.28 -11.78
CA ALA A 132 -13.63 -11.23 -11.47
C ALA A 132 -15.01 -10.57 -11.61
N ALA A 133 -16.04 -11.38 -11.91
CA ALA A 133 -17.42 -10.93 -11.79
C ALA A 133 -17.75 -10.62 -10.33
N LEU A 134 -18.55 -9.57 -10.08
CA LEU A 134 -18.80 -9.06 -8.72
C LEU A 134 -19.28 -10.14 -7.74
N GLU A 135 -20.29 -10.94 -8.09
CA GLU A 135 -20.80 -12.02 -7.22
C GLU A 135 -19.71 -13.03 -6.89
N ARG A 136 -18.84 -13.34 -7.85
CA ARG A 136 -17.71 -14.25 -7.65
C ARG A 136 -16.67 -13.63 -6.70
N ALA A 137 -16.35 -12.36 -6.88
CA ALA A 137 -15.44 -11.64 -5.99
C ALA A 137 -15.99 -11.61 -4.55
N ILE A 138 -17.27 -11.29 -4.36
CA ILE A 138 -17.94 -11.28 -3.05
C ILE A 138 -17.90 -12.68 -2.41
N ALA A 139 -18.24 -13.73 -3.16
CA ALA A 139 -18.22 -15.10 -2.64
C ALA A 139 -16.81 -15.51 -2.16
N ARG A 140 -15.78 -15.26 -2.98
CA ARG A 140 -14.38 -15.51 -2.63
C ARG A 140 -13.96 -14.71 -1.39
N LEU A 141 -14.39 -13.45 -1.30
CA LEU A 141 -14.05 -12.58 -0.18
C LEU A 141 -14.64 -13.10 1.13
N VAL A 142 -15.94 -13.40 1.16
CA VAL A 142 -16.60 -13.92 2.37
C VAL A 142 -15.95 -15.22 2.83
N GLN A 143 -15.61 -16.11 1.89
CA GLN A 143 -14.89 -17.35 2.20
C GLN A 143 -13.53 -17.07 2.85
N LEU A 144 -12.65 -16.32 2.18
CA LEU A 144 -11.31 -16.03 2.70
C LEU A 144 -11.37 -15.25 4.03
N TYR A 145 -12.29 -14.31 4.16
CA TYR A 145 -12.51 -13.55 5.39
C TYR A 145 -12.84 -14.51 6.54
N GLY A 146 -13.81 -15.40 6.35
CA GLY A 146 -14.21 -16.38 7.37
C GLY A 146 -13.07 -17.32 7.76
N GLU A 147 -12.36 -17.88 6.77
CA GLU A 147 -11.22 -18.77 7.01
C GLU A 147 -10.06 -18.06 7.74
N CYS A 148 -9.78 -16.81 7.40
CA CYS A 148 -8.78 -16.01 8.10
C CYS A 148 -9.20 -15.67 9.54
N HIS A 149 -10.48 -15.33 9.75
CA HIS A 149 -11.01 -15.04 11.07
C HIS A 149 -10.93 -16.27 11.99
N GLU A 150 -11.31 -17.44 11.47
CA GLU A 150 -11.22 -18.71 12.18
C GLU A 150 -9.76 -19.08 12.47
N THR A 151 -8.86 -18.94 11.49
CA THR A 151 -7.42 -19.17 11.68
C THR A 151 -6.84 -18.28 12.78
N ALA A 152 -7.16 -16.98 12.78
CA ALA A 152 -6.72 -16.06 13.82
C ALA A 152 -7.25 -16.47 15.20
N ARG A 153 -8.53 -16.85 15.29
CA ARG A 153 -9.15 -17.33 16.53
C ARG A 153 -8.46 -18.59 17.06
N GLU A 154 -8.19 -19.58 16.21
CA GLU A 154 -7.49 -20.82 16.58
C GLU A 154 -6.07 -20.55 17.10
N LEU A 155 -5.39 -19.56 16.55
CA LEU A 155 -4.06 -19.12 16.97
C LEU A 155 -4.08 -18.15 18.18
N GLY A 156 -5.26 -17.83 18.72
CA GLY A 156 -5.41 -16.88 19.82
C GLY A 156 -4.99 -15.46 19.46
N ARG A 157 -5.17 -15.07 18.20
CA ARG A 157 -4.85 -13.75 17.65
C ARG A 157 -6.13 -12.98 17.31
N GLU A 158 -6.05 -11.66 17.44
CA GLU A 158 -7.05 -10.76 16.90
C GLU A 158 -6.48 -10.13 15.64
N VAL A 159 -7.26 -10.15 14.55
CA VAL A 159 -6.88 -9.54 13.28
C VAL A 159 -8.04 -8.70 12.78
N ARG A 160 -7.73 -7.52 12.24
CA ARG A 160 -8.70 -6.66 11.58
C ARG A 160 -8.71 -6.94 10.09
N PHE A 161 -9.76 -6.49 9.43
CA PHE A 161 -9.91 -6.72 8.00
C PHE A 161 -10.14 -5.42 7.25
N GLU A 162 -9.60 -5.41 6.05
CA GLU A 162 -9.86 -4.42 5.02
C GLU A 162 -10.41 -5.14 3.80
N ILE A 163 -11.38 -4.53 3.13
CA ILE A 163 -11.98 -5.11 1.92
C ILE A 163 -11.97 -4.10 0.79
N GLY A 164 -11.89 -4.60 -0.44
CA GLY A 164 -11.95 -3.79 -1.64
C GLY A 164 -12.45 -4.62 -2.83
N PHE A 165 -13.10 -3.95 -3.78
CA PHE A 165 -13.59 -4.54 -5.04
C PHE A 165 -13.02 -3.83 -6.26
N GLU A 166 -11.90 -3.14 -6.09
CA GLU A 166 -11.46 -2.11 -7.00
C GLU A 166 -10.79 -2.65 -8.27
N GLY A 167 -11.28 -2.21 -9.42
CA GLY A 167 -10.45 -2.04 -10.60
C GLY A 167 -9.66 -0.74 -10.48
N GLN A 168 -8.40 -0.70 -10.93
CA GLN A 168 -7.59 0.51 -10.84
C GLN A 168 -7.97 1.52 -11.94
N GLY A 169 -8.90 2.42 -11.65
CA GLY A 169 -9.42 3.46 -12.55
C GLY A 169 -8.82 4.85 -12.29
N VAL A 170 -9.25 5.84 -13.07
CA VAL A 170 -8.89 7.25 -12.87
C VAL A 170 -9.94 8.01 -12.05
N ASP A 171 -11.21 7.59 -12.16
CA ASP A 171 -12.37 8.21 -11.52
C ASP A 171 -12.70 7.59 -10.15
N THR A 172 -13.67 8.18 -9.45
CA THR A 172 -14.22 7.57 -8.23
C THR A 172 -15.16 6.42 -8.54
N ASN A 173 -15.37 5.51 -7.59
CA ASN A 173 -16.52 4.62 -7.65
C ASN A 173 -17.83 5.41 -7.69
N ASP A 174 -18.84 4.86 -8.36
CA ASP A 174 -20.21 5.37 -8.25
C ASP A 174 -20.74 5.12 -6.82
N PRO A 175 -21.22 6.16 -6.11
CA PRO A 175 -21.65 5.99 -4.73
C PRO A 175 -22.88 5.09 -4.52
N ALA A 176 -23.75 4.91 -5.51
CA ALA A 176 -24.89 4.02 -5.41
C ALA A 176 -24.45 2.56 -5.61
N GLU A 177 -23.68 2.28 -6.66
CA GLU A 177 -23.12 0.95 -6.88
C GLU A 177 -22.23 0.50 -5.71
N PHE A 178 -21.39 1.41 -5.19
CA PHE A 178 -20.56 1.14 -4.01
C PHE A 178 -21.39 0.83 -2.77
N ARG A 179 -22.52 1.53 -2.55
CA ARG A 179 -23.44 1.25 -1.45
C ARG A 179 -24.00 -0.17 -1.54
N ASP A 180 -24.45 -0.58 -2.72
CA ASP A 180 -25.03 -1.90 -2.92
C ASP A 180 -23.99 -2.99 -2.65
N GLN A 181 -22.76 -2.83 -3.15
CA GLN A 181 -21.64 -3.75 -2.92
C GLN A 181 -21.29 -3.89 -1.44
N VAL A 182 -21.07 -2.76 -0.74
CA VAL A 182 -20.69 -2.76 0.67
C VAL A 182 -21.80 -3.34 1.55
N THR A 183 -23.06 -2.98 1.27
CA THR A 183 -24.22 -3.48 2.01
C THR A 183 -24.36 -4.99 1.86
N GLU A 184 -24.22 -5.51 0.64
CA GLU A 184 -24.29 -6.94 0.35
C GLU A 184 -23.22 -7.72 1.12
N VAL A 185 -21.96 -7.27 1.04
CA VAL A 185 -20.84 -7.94 1.69
C VAL A 185 -20.99 -7.91 3.21
N CYS A 186 -21.29 -6.75 3.78
CA CYS A 186 -21.50 -6.63 5.22
C CYS A 186 -22.69 -7.48 5.71
N SER A 187 -23.74 -7.62 4.89
CA SER A 187 -24.87 -8.49 5.20
C SER A 187 -24.47 -9.97 5.23
N ARG A 188 -23.65 -10.42 4.28
CA ARG A 188 -23.12 -11.80 4.26
C ARG A 188 -22.18 -12.07 5.44
N LEU A 189 -21.25 -11.15 5.73
CA LEU A 189 -20.38 -11.24 6.90
C LEU A 189 -21.19 -11.32 8.20
N ALA A 190 -22.22 -10.48 8.36
CA ALA A 190 -23.08 -10.49 9.54
C ALA A 190 -23.89 -11.80 9.66
N ALA A 191 -24.36 -12.37 8.55
CA ALA A 191 -25.06 -13.66 8.54
C ALA A 191 -24.17 -14.80 9.08
N ASP A 192 -22.87 -14.74 8.76
CA ASP A 192 -21.86 -15.69 9.24
C ASP A 192 -21.25 -15.30 10.60
N ARG A 193 -21.78 -14.25 11.24
CA ARG A 193 -21.32 -13.70 12.54
C ARG A 193 -19.86 -13.24 12.53
N LEU A 194 -19.37 -12.83 11.36
CA LEU A 194 -18.05 -12.25 11.18
C LEU A 194 -18.08 -10.75 11.54
N PRO A 195 -16.96 -10.17 12.03
CA PRO A 195 -16.88 -8.75 12.33
C PRO A 195 -17.03 -7.90 11.07
N ALA A 196 -17.45 -6.64 11.24
CA ALA A 196 -17.39 -5.66 10.16
C ALA A 196 -15.92 -5.34 9.83
N PRO A 197 -15.59 -5.05 8.56
CA PRO A 197 -14.23 -4.63 8.20
C PRO A 197 -13.90 -3.27 8.84
N GLU A 198 -12.64 -3.08 9.24
CA GLU A 198 -12.13 -1.80 9.75
C GLU A 198 -12.11 -0.75 8.61
N PHE A 199 -11.63 -1.17 7.44
CA PHE A 199 -11.55 -0.34 6.26
C PHE A 199 -12.29 -0.95 5.07
N VAL A 200 -12.90 -0.08 4.28
CA VAL A 200 -13.37 -0.39 2.93
C VAL A 200 -12.61 0.52 1.98
N VAL A 201 -12.00 -0.10 0.97
CA VAL A 201 -11.25 0.60 -0.08
C VAL A 201 -12.18 0.93 -1.24
N ALA A 202 -12.07 2.16 -1.73
CA ALA A 202 -12.73 2.60 -2.94
C ALA A 202 -11.77 3.45 -3.79
N GLN A 203 -12.03 3.52 -5.09
CA GLN A 203 -11.40 4.50 -5.96
C GLN A 203 -11.85 5.90 -5.54
N THR A 204 -10.88 6.72 -5.12
CA THR A 204 -11.12 8.09 -4.60
C THR A 204 -10.64 9.16 -5.58
N GLY A 205 -10.57 8.81 -6.87
CA GLY A 205 -10.02 9.67 -7.92
C GLY A 205 -8.50 9.77 -7.84
N THR A 206 -7.83 8.74 -7.34
CA THR A 206 -6.37 8.64 -7.19
C THR A 206 -5.85 7.51 -8.08
N LYS A 207 -4.80 7.78 -8.86
CA LYS A 207 -4.19 6.78 -9.74
C LYS A 207 -2.73 7.14 -9.96
N VAL A 208 -1.84 6.17 -9.95
CA VAL A 208 -0.42 6.39 -10.19
C VAL A 208 -0.02 5.80 -11.53
N LEU A 209 0.58 6.63 -12.38
CA LEU A 209 1.30 6.23 -13.58
C LEU A 209 2.58 7.04 -13.66
N GLU A 210 3.67 6.38 -14.07
CA GLU A 210 5.03 6.92 -14.10
C GLU A 210 5.46 7.45 -12.73
N THR A 211 5.60 8.78 -12.58
CA THR A 211 5.97 9.43 -11.32
C THR A 211 5.00 10.56 -10.94
N GLU A 212 3.73 10.39 -11.30
CA GLU A 212 2.67 11.34 -10.97
C GLU A 212 1.37 10.65 -10.57
N ASN A 213 0.50 11.42 -9.90
CA ASN A 213 -0.89 11.02 -9.72
C ASN A 213 -1.70 11.48 -10.93
N THR A 214 -2.24 10.55 -11.70
CA THR A 214 -3.09 10.81 -12.88
C THR A 214 -4.58 10.77 -12.54
N GLY A 215 -4.94 10.65 -11.27
CA GLY A 215 -6.32 10.51 -10.82
C GLY A 215 -7.15 11.78 -11.00
N ALA A 216 -8.48 11.62 -11.14
CA ALA A 216 -9.41 12.71 -11.34
C ALA A 216 -9.43 13.73 -10.18
N LEU A 217 -8.89 13.38 -9.00
CA LEU A 217 -8.74 14.29 -7.87
C LEU A 217 -7.95 15.55 -8.22
N LEU A 218 -6.96 15.44 -9.13
CA LEU A 218 -6.14 16.59 -9.54
C LEU A 218 -6.82 17.44 -10.63
N THR A 219 -7.70 16.86 -11.44
CA THR A 219 -8.33 17.56 -12.56
C THR A 219 -9.74 18.08 -12.23
N ALA A 220 -10.47 17.39 -11.35
CA ALA A 220 -11.85 17.71 -10.95
C ALA A 220 -12.05 17.62 -9.42
N PRO A 221 -11.25 18.33 -8.60
CA PRO A 221 -11.20 18.16 -7.14
C PRO A 221 -12.54 18.38 -6.42
N SER A 222 -13.41 19.25 -6.94
CA SER A 222 -14.73 19.51 -6.32
C SER A 222 -15.73 18.37 -6.56
N ALA A 223 -15.79 17.85 -7.78
CA ALA A 223 -16.69 16.75 -8.13
C ALA A 223 -16.25 15.45 -7.44
N VAL A 224 -14.95 15.14 -7.52
CA VAL A 224 -14.35 14.01 -6.79
C VAL A 224 -14.57 14.14 -5.29
N GLY A 225 -14.36 15.33 -4.72
CA GLY A 225 -14.59 15.55 -3.29
C GLY A 225 -16.03 15.29 -2.83
N PHE A 226 -17.03 15.57 -3.68
CA PHE A 226 -18.43 15.25 -3.38
C PHE A 226 -18.68 13.73 -3.39
N ALA A 227 -18.19 13.03 -4.41
CA ALA A 227 -18.29 11.57 -4.50
C ALA A 227 -17.59 10.88 -3.32
N VAL A 228 -16.35 11.27 -3.01
CA VAL A 228 -15.58 10.76 -1.86
C VAL A 228 -16.34 10.92 -0.54
N ALA A 229 -17.02 12.06 -0.33
CA ALA A 229 -17.83 12.25 0.87
C ALA A 229 -19.03 11.29 0.95
N GLN A 230 -19.62 10.93 -0.19
CA GLN A 230 -20.69 9.93 -0.23
C GLN A 230 -20.15 8.52 0.03
N LEU A 231 -19.00 8.16 -0.56
CA LEU A 231 -18.32 6.88 -0.31
C LEU A 231 -17.96 6.74 1.18
N ALA A 232 -17.42 7.79 1.80
CA ALA A 232 -17.09 7.80 3.23
C ALA A 232 -18.34 7.60 4.09
N ARG A 233 -19.46 8.22 3.72
CA ARG A 233 -20.74 8.03 4.40
C ARG A 233 -21.25 6.59 4.28
N VAL A 234 -21.15 5.96 3.11
CA VAL A 234 -21.50 4.55 2.92
C VAL A 234 -20.72 3.66 3.89
N CYS A 235 -19.40 3.87 4.01
CA CYS A 235 -18.56 3.12 4.95
C CYS A 235 -19.01 3.33 6.40
N ALA A 236 -19.26 4.60 6.77
CA ALA A 236 -19.70 4.93 8.12
C ALA A 236 -21.08 4.32 8.48
N ASP A 237 -22.00 4.23 7.52
CA ASP A 237 -23.33 3.63 7.70
C ASP A 237 -23.24 2.13 8.09
N VAL A 238 -22.16 1.43 7.72
CA VAL A 238 -21.91 0.02 8.07
C VAL A 238 -20.89 -0.17 9.20
N GLY A 239 -20.45 0.92 9.84
CA GLY A 239 -19.47 0.88 10.93
C GLY A 239 -18.01 0.72 10.49
N SER A 240 -17.71 0.98 9.21
CA SER A 240 -16.37 0.91 8.63
C SER A 240 -15.83 2.30 8.25
N SER A 241 -14.56 2.36 7.87
CA SER A 241 -13.90 3.59 7.43
C SER A 241 -13.47 3.53 5.97
N LEU A 242 -13.59 4.62 5.23
CA LEU A 242 -13.09 4.70 3.86
C LEU A 242 -11.57 4.84 3.84
N LYS A 243 -10.89 4.04 3.03
CA LYS A 243 -9.45 4.13 2.80
C LYS A 243 -9.14 4.39 1.33
N ALA A 244 -8.19 5.30 1.06
CA ALA A 244 -7.77 5.65 -0.29
C ALA A 244 -6.45 4.98 -0.65
N HIS A 245 -6.39 4.33 -1.81
CA HIS A 245 -5.16 3.79 -2.37
C HIS A 245 -4.51 4.77 -3.35
N ASN A 246 -3.26 4.52 -3.72
CA ASN A 246 -2.54 5.30 -4.73
C ASN A 246 -2.47 6.80 -4.43
N ALA A 247 -2.23 7.18 -3.17
CA ALA A 247 -2.08 8.58 -2.76
C ALA A 247 -0.69 9.15 -3.07
N ASP A 248 0.20 8.37 -3.68
CA ASP A 248 1.50 8.79 -4.16
C ASP A 248 1.41 10.06 -5.03
N TYR A 249 2.42 10.91 -4.90
CA TYR A 249 2.62 12.18 -5.60
C TYR A 249 1.51 13.23 -5.37
N LEU A 250 0.58 13.02 -4.43
CA LEU A 250 -0.45 14.00 -4.12
C LEU A 250 0.13 15.21 -3.37
N PRO A 251 -0.20 16.44 -3.80
CA PRO A 251 0.17 17.63 -3.06
C PRO A 251 -0.61 17.73 -1.74
N ALA A 252 -0.08 18.53 -0.83
CA ALA A 252 -0.65 18.74 0.51
C ALA A 252 -2.13 19.12 0.51
N GLU A 253 -2.57 19.95 -0.45
CA GLU A 253 -3.98 20.34 -0.56
C GLU A 253 -4.89 19.15 -0.89
N SER A 254 -4.48 18.30 -1.82
CA SER A 254 -5.26 17.11 -2.23
C SER A 254 -5.37 16.10 -1.09
N LEU A 255 -4.29 15.88 -0.34
CA LEU A 255 -4.31 15.01 0.85
C LEU A 255 -5.28 15.54 1.91
N ARG A 256 -5.16 16.82 2.28
CA ARG A 256 -6.08 17.45 3.24
C ARG A 256 -7.53 17.38 2.75
N ARG A 257 -7.77 17.56 1.45
CA ARG A 257 -9.09 17.43 0.84
C ARG A 257 -9.67 16.03 1.02
N LEU A 258 -8.90 14.97 0.77
CA LEU A 258 -9.34 13.60 1.01
C LEU A 258 -9.75 13.40 2.47
N MET A 259 -8.91 13.81 3.42
CA MET A 259 -9.20 13.69 4.85
C MET A 259 -10.46 14.48 5.26
N GLN A 260 -10.61 15.71 4.75
CA GLN A 260 -11.79 16.57 4.97
C GLN A 260 -13.09 15.97 4.43
N ARG A 261 -13.01 15.12 3.41
CA ARG A 261 -14.15 14.42 2.82
C ARG A 261 -14.43 13.07 3.47
N GLY A 262 -13.71 12.70 4.52
CA GLY A 262 -13.99 11.52 5.32
C GLY A 262 -13.17 10.28 4.95
N VAL A 263 -12.14 10.41 4.13
CA VAL A 263 -11.11 9.37 4.02
C VAL A 263 -10.39 9.26 5.37
N ALA A 264 -10.33 8.06 5.92
CA ALA A 264 -9.75 7.80 7.23
C ALA A 264 -8.25 7.48 7.17
N ALA A 265 -7.80 6.87 6.08
CA ALA A 265 -6.40 6.56 5.84
C ALA A 265 -6.05 6.55 4.35
N VAL A 266 -4.77 6.73 4.04
CA VAL A 266 -4.23 6.67 2.67
C VAL A 266 -3.05 5.71 2.58
N ASN A 267 -2.94 5.00 1.46
CA ASN A 267 -1.77 4.18 1.12
C ASN A 267 -0.85 4.90 0.14
N VAL A 268 0.45 4.86 0.40
CA VAL A 268 1.53 5.38 -0.46
C VAL A 268 2.63 4.34 -0.52
N ALA A 269 3.12 4.02 -1.71
CA ALA A 269 4.12 2.97 -1.88
C ALA A 269 5.13 3.30 -2.99
N PRO A 270 4.81 3.19 -4.29
CA PRO A 270 5.80 3.30 -5.37
C PRO A 270 6.63 4.60 -5.34
N GLU A 271 6.09 5.72 -4.85
CA GLU A 271 6.85 6.97 -4.70
C GLU A 271 8.08 6.81 -3.82
N PHE A 272 8.00 6.08 -2.71
CA PHE A 272 9.14 5.95 -1.80
C PHE A 272 10.30 5.22 -2.46
N GLY A 273 10.01 4.24 -3.33
CA GLY A 273 11.03 3.57 -4.13
C GLY A 273 11.65 4.47 -5.20
N VAL A 274 10.84 5.35 -5.82
CA VAL A 274 11.33 6.34 -6.80
C VAL A 274 12.17 7.43 -6.13
N VAL A 275 11.76 7.92 -4.96
CA VAL A 275 12.51 8.90 -4.15
C VAL A 275 13.87 8.33 -3.76
N GLU A 276 13.92 7.08 -3.29
CA GLU A 276 15.18 6.42 -2.98
C GLU A 276 16.08 6.26 -4.22
N THR A 277 15.48 5.89 -5.36
CA THR A 277 16.20 5.75 -6.63
C THR A 277 16.81 7.10 -7.07
N ARG A 278 16.06 8.19 -6.96
CA ARG A 278 16.54 9.54 -7.28
C ARG A 278 17.66 9.97 -6.33
N ALA A 279 17.51 9.74 -5.03
CA ALA A 279 18.53 10.05 -4.04
C ALA A 279 19.86 9.29 -4.29
N LEU A 280 19.78 8.04 -4.76
CA LEU A 280 20.97 7.30 -5.18
C LEU A 280 21.64 7.96 -6.38
N LEU A 281 20.89 8.29 -7.42
CA LEU A 281 21.43 8.92 -8.63
C LEU A 281 22.07 10.28 -8.32
N GLU A 282 21.41 11.11 -7.52
CA GLU A 282 21.94 12.40 -7.06
C GLU A 282 23.24 12.23 -6.30
N LEU A 283 23.33 11.25 -5.39
CA LEU A 283 24.56 10.96 -4.65
C LEU A 283 25.70 10.47 -5.56
N LEU A 284 25.39 9.65 -6.57
CA LEU A 284 26.40 9.21 -7.54
C LEU A 284 26.91 10.39 -8.38
N ASP A 285 26.04 11.32 -8.76
CA ASP A 285 26.41 12.56 -9.44
C ASP A 285 27.28 13.46 -8.54
N GLU A 286 26.93 13.63 -7.26
CA GLU A 286 27.73 14.36 -6.25
C GLU A 286 29.15 13.78 -6.10
N LEU A 287 29.27 12.45 -6.16
CA LEU A 287 30.52 11.72 -6.02
C LEU A 287 31.33 11.61 -7.32
N GLY A 288 30.77 12.01 -8.46
CA GLY A 288 31.40 11.83 -9.77
C GLY A 288 31.49 10.37 -10.24
N LEU A 289 30.61 9.49 -9.73
CA LEU A 289 30.58 8.05 -10.01
C LEU A 289 29.69 7.74 -11.23
N ALA A 290 30.06 8.29 -12.38
CA ALA A 290 29.27 8.19 -13.60
C ALA A 290 29.12 6.74 -14.12
N ALA A 291 30.16 5.91 -13.95
CA ALA A 291 30.13 4.51 -14.40
C ALA A 291 29.14 3.68 -13.58
N GLU A 292 29.15 3.83 -12.25
CA GLU A 292 28.24 3.19 -11.32
C GLU A 292 26.80 3.65 -11.54
N ARG A 293 26.62 4.94 -11.83
CA ARG A 293 25.31 5.51 -12.17
C ARG A 293 24.73 4.88 -13.42
N ASP A 294 25.51 4.81 -14.50
CA ASP A 294 25.07 4.21 -15.77
C ASP A 294 24.81 2.70 -15.62
N GLU A 295 25.64 2.00 -14.83
CA GLU A 295 25.44 0.59 -14.51
C GLU A 295 24.13 0.37 -13.73
N PHE A 296 23.85 1.17 -12.70
CA PHE A 296 22.60 1.09 -11.94
C PHE A 296 21.39 1.34 -12.85
N LEU A 297 21.42 2.40 -13.67
CA LEU A 297 20.34 2.71 -14.60
C LEU A 297 20.09 1.56 -15.58
N ARG A 298 21.15 0.92 -16.08
CA ARG A 298 21.04 -0.25 -16.95
C ARG A 298 20.37 -1.42 -16.24
N ILE A 299 20.85 -1.79 -15.04
CA ILE A 299 20.27 -2.89 -14.24
C ILE A 299 18.76 -2.64 -13.99
N ALA A 300 18.41 -1.43 -13.57
CA ALA A 300 17.03 -1.05 -13.30
C ALA A 300 16.16 -1.08 -14.56
N HIS A 301 16.65 -0.53 -15.68
CA HIS A 301 15.93 -0.55 -16.96
C HIS A 301 15.70 -1.98 -17.46
N ASP A 302 16.73 -2.82 -17.43
CA ASP A 302 16.69 -4.20 -17.96
C ASP A 302 15.75 -5.11 -17.17
N SER A 303 15.47 -4.78 -15.89
CA SER A 303 14.44 -5.47 -15.09
C SER A 303 13.05 -5.43 -15.74
N GLY A 304 12.76 -4.36 -16.49
CA GLY A 304 11.47 -4.17 -17.14
C GLY A 304 10.28 -3.96 -16.19
N ALA A 305 10.53 -3.77 -14.89
CA ALA A 305 9.49 -3.58 -13.88
C ALA A 305 8.69 -2.26 -14.05
N TRP A 306 9.23 -1.33 -14.84
CA TRP A 306 8.58 -0.07 -15.22
C TRP A 306 7.36 -0.23 -16.14
N ARG A 307 7.23 -1.36 -16.86
CA ARG A 307 6.20 -1.51 -17.92
C ARG A 307 4.77 -1.28 -17.43
N LYS A 308 4.43 -1.80 -16.24
CA LYS A 308 3.08 -1.67 -15.67
C LYS A 308 2.74 -0.24 -15.23
N TRP A 309 3.74 0.62 -15.08
CA TRP A 309 3.58 1.99 -14.58
C TRP A 309 3.43 2.99 -15.71
N LEU A 310 3.78 2.64 -16.95
CA LEU A 310 3.77 3.60 -18.05
C LEU A 310 2.37 3.98 -18.49
N LYS A 311 2.20 5.25 -18.89
CA LYS A 311 0.98 5.69 -19.54
C LYS A 311 0.88 5.09 -20.95
N PRO A 312 -0.34 4.80 -21.43
CA PRO A 312 -0.54 4.39 -22.82
C PRO A 312 0.04 5.44 -23.79
N GLY A 313 0.87 5.00 -24.75
CA GLY A 313 1.44 5.87 -25.78
C GLY A 313 2.54 6.82 -25.29
N THR A 314 3.07 6.62 -24.07
CA THR A 314 4.10 7.49 -23.51
C THR A 314 5.42 7.45 -24.28
N THR A 315 6.14 8.58 -24.28
CA THR A 315 7.50 8.73 -24.81
C THR A 315 8.56 8.75 -23.70
N THR A 316 8.24 8.22 -22.52
CA THR A 316 9.16 8.08 -21.37
C THR A 316 10.51 7.54 -21.81
N SER A 317 11.59 8.26 -21.46
CA SER A 317 12.96 7.88 -21.79
C SER A 317 13.39 6.64 -21.02
N ASP A 318 14.46 5.98 -21.50
CA ASP A 318 15.02 4.83 -20.79
C ASP A 318 15.56 5.20 -19.40
N HIS A 319 16.03 6.45 -19.24
CA HIS A 319 16.39 6.99 -17.94
C HIS A 319 15.20 7.02 -16.97
N GLU A 320 14.07 7.61 -17.38
CA GLU A 320 12.88 7.67 -16.51
C GLU A 320 12.29 6.27 -16.24
N ARG A 321 12.34 5.36 -17.21
CA ARG A 321 11.98 3.95 -17.01
C ARG A 321 12.85 3.28 -15.95
N ALA A 322 14.17 3.53 -15.98
CA ALA A 322 15.08 3.04 -14.97
C ALA A 322 14.76 3.63 -13.59
N VAL A 323 14.48 4.93 -13.51
CA VAL A 323 14.09 5.62 -12.25
C VAL A 323 12.84 5.00 -11.63
N ILE A 324 11.81 4.73 -12.44
CA ILE A 324 10.58 4.07 -11.99
C ILE A 324 10.86 2.66 -11.46
N ALA A 325 11.82 1.95 -12.07
CA ALA A 325 12.12 0.55 -11.77
C ALA A 325 13.22 0.33 -10.70
N GLY A 326 13.95 1.37 -10.29
CA GLY A 326 15.15 1.22 -9.46
C GLY A 326 14.96 0.40 -8.19
N HIS A 327 13.85 0.64 -7.47
CA HIS A 327 13.57 -0.08 -6.22
C HIS A 327 13.34 -1.60 -6.39
N TYR A 328 12.96 -2.07 -7.58
CA TYR A 328 12.80 -3.51 -7.82
C TYR A 328 14.14 -4.26 -7.84
N VAL A 329 15.26 -3.55 -8.05
CA VAL A 329 16.57 -4.18 -8.19
C VAL A 329 17.44 -4.08 -6.94
N PHE A 330 16.99 -3.35 -5.89
CA PHE A 330 17.80 -3.15 -4.67
C PHE A 330 18.18 -4.45 -3.95
N ALA A 331 17.36 -5.49 -4.04
CA ALA A 331 17.65 -6.79 -3.42
C ALA A 331 18.35 -7.78 -4.37
N THR A 332 18.78 -7.36 -5.57
CA THR A 332 19.50 -8.22 -6.52
C THR A 332 20.97 -8.33 -6.17
N GLY A 333 21.60 -9.45 -6.56
CA GLY A 333 23.05 -9.64 -6.38
C GLY A 333 23.86 -8.57 -7.13
N GLU A 334 23.47 -8.28 -8.37
CA GLU A 334 24.10 -7.25 -9.21
C GLU A 334 24.10 -5.88 -8.51
N PHE A 335 22.96 -5.44 -7.96
CA PHE A 335 22.92 -4.18 -7.24
C PHE A 335 23.68 -4.21 -5.92
N ARG A 336 23.64 -5.30 -5.15
CA ARG A 336 24.40 -5.42 -3.89
C ARG A 336 25.91 -5.29 -4.14
N GLU A 337 26.41 -5.94 -5.17
CA GLU A 337 27.81 -5.80 -5.59
C GLU A 337 28.14 -4.38 -6.06
N LEU A 338 27.24 -3.72 -6.80
CA LEU A 338 27.41 -2.33 -7.20
C LEU A 338 27.41 -1.39 -5.99
N LYS A 339 26.50 -1.60 -5.04
CA LYS A 339 26.38 -0.83 -3.80
C LYS A 339 27.65 -0.94 -2.95
N ASP A 340 28.24 -2.13 -2.85
CA ASP A 340 29.52 -2.34 -2.15
C ASP A 340 30.67 -1.60 -2.83
N ARG A 341 30.71 -1.55 -4.18
CA ARG A 341 31.70 -0.76 -4.91
C ARG A 341 31.54 0.74 -4.68
N ILE A 342 30.30 1.24 -4.65
CA ILE A 342 30.00 2.64 -4.36
C ILE A 342 30.49 2.99 -2.95
N ALA A 343 30.17 2.14 -1.95
CA ALA A 343 30.59 2.34 -0.57
C ALA A 343 32.12 2.32 -0.41
N ALA A 344 32.83 1.45 -1.13
CA ALA A 344 34.29 1.39 -1.11
C ALA A 344 34.96 2.64 -1.72
N GLN A 345 34.32 3.29 -2.69
CA GLN A 345 34.81 4.53 -3.32
C GLN A 345 34.49 5.79 -2.50
N ALA A 346 33.49 5.72 -1.62
CA ALA A 346 33.08 6.80 -0.73
C ALA A 346 33.00 6.38 0.75
N PRO A 347 34.11 5.93 1.37
CA PRO A 347 34.09 5.32 2.71
C PRO A 347 33.68 6.27 3.85
N GLY A 348 33.63 7.59 3.58
CA GLY A 348 33.15 8.60 4.52
C GLY A 348 31.65 8.88 4.43
N ILE A 349 30.94 8.23 3.50
CA ILE A 349 29.51 8.44 3.27
C ILE A 349 28.74 7.17 3.65
N ASP A 350 27.80 7.32 4.57
CA ASP A 350 26.78 6.29 4.80
C ASP A 350 25.70 6.43 3.72
N LEU A 351 25.77 5.56 2.72
CA LEU A 351 24.85 5.51 1.60
C LEU A 351 23.40 5.32 2.08
N ASP A 352 23.17 4.35 2.98
CA ASP A 352 21.82 4.05 3.46
C ASP A 352 21.23 5.19 4.29
N ALA A 353 22.04 5.89 5.09
CA ALA A 353 21.57 7.08 5.78
C ALA A 353 21.13 8.19 4.82
N ARG A 354 21.86 8.42 3.72
CA ARG A 354 21.49 9.43 2.70
C ARG A 354 20.18 9.07 2.00
N LEU A 355 20.04 7.81 1.58
CA LEU A 355 18.84 7.31 0.92
C LEU A 355 17.63 7.34 1.86
N ARG A 356 17.80 6.85 3.09
CA ARG A 356 16.76 6.84 4.13
C ARG A 356 16.28 8.25 4.46
N ALA A 357 17.16 9.24 4.54
CA ALA A 357 16.77 10.63 4.80
C ALA A 357 15.84 11.20 3.72
N ALA A 358 16.06 10.88 2.44
CA ALA A 358 15.18 11.30 1.35
C ALA A 358 13.80 10.64 1.48
N VAL A 359 13.76 9.34 1.78
CA VAL A 359 12.51 8.60 1.99
C VAL A 359 11.75 9.11 3.22
N TYR A 360 12.45 9.39 4.32
CA TYR A 360 11.88 9.99 5.53
C TYR A 360 11.18 11.31 5.20
N ALA A 361 11.82 12.19 4.43
CA ALA A 361 11.23 13.47 4.04
C ALA A 361 9.95 13.30 3.21
N ALA A 362 9.93 12.32 2.31
CA ALA A 362 8.73 11.98 1.54
C ALA A 362 7.61 11.42 2.43
N GLN A 363 7.91 10.51 3.35
CA GLN A 363 6.92 9.96 4.28
C GLN A 363 6.37 11.02 5.24
N LEU A 364 7.22 11.95 5.71
CA LEU A 364 6.84 13.06 6.57
C LEU A 364 5.78 13.96 5.92
N HIS A 365 5.90 14.22 4.61
CA HIS A 365 4.87 14.95 3.86
C HIS A 365 3.50 14.31 4.04
N TYR A 366 3.39 13.00 3.91
CA TYR A 366 2.12 12.29 4.09
C TYR A 366 1.64 12.28 5.53
N LEU A 367 2.53 12.05 6.48
CA LEU A 367 2.15 12.02 7.89
C LEU A 367 1.55 13.35 8.34
N VAL A 368 2.20 14.47 8.00
CA VAL A 368 1.75 15.82 8.37
C VAL A 368 0.41 16.16 7.72
N HIS A 369 0.22 15.77 6.46
CA HIS A 369 -0.96 16.17 5.68
C HIS A 369 -2.17 15.23 5.84
N THR A 370 -1.96 14.05 6.44
CA THR A 370 -3.03 13.11 6.80
C THR A 370 -3.39 13.17 8.29
N GLY A 371 -2.43 13.51 9.17
CA GLY A 371 -2.62 13.56 10.63
C GLY A 371 -3.30 14.82 11.17
N ALA A 372 -3.53 15.85 10.34
CA ALA A 372 -4.19 17.08 10.77
C ALA A 372 -5.70 16.83 11.00
N SER A 373 -6.11 16.86 12.27
CA SER A 373 -7.49 16.80 12.73
C SER A 373 -8.39 17.78 11.96
N VAL A 374 -9.15 17.27 11.00
CA VAL A 374 -10.34 17.97 10.51
C VAL A 374 -11.55 17.22 11.07
N ALA A 375 -12.17 17.80 12.10
CA ALA A 375 -13.53 17.44 12.43
C ALA A 375 -14.36 17.56 11.15
N PRO A 376 -15.21 16.57 10.82
CA PRO A 376 -16.05 16.68 9.64
C PRO A 376 -16.89 17.94 9.78
N VAL A 377 -16.72 18.88 8.84
CA VAL A 377 -17.71 19.93 8.63
C VAL A 377 -18.89 19.21 8.01
N LEU A 378 -19.76 18.67 8.87
CA LEU A 378 -21.11 18.30 8.49
C LEU A 378 -21.75 19.59 7.96
N ALA A 379 -21.84 19.70 6.65
CA ALA A 379 -22.53 20.79 6.00
C ALA A 379 -24.02 20.67 6.33
N GLU A 380 -24.42 21.32 7.42
CA GLU A 380 -25.78 21.83 7.58
C GLU A 380 -25.99 22.92 6.52
N SER A 381 -26.49 22.53 5.35
CA SER A 381 -27.21 23.44 4.44
C SER A 381 -27.87 22.69 3.28
N VAL A 382 -28.79 21.78 3.61
CA VAL A 382 -29.96 21.52 2.74
C VAL A 382 -31.21 21.56 3.60
N ARG A 383 -31.59 22.77 4.00
CA ARG A 383 -32.97 23.12 4.30
C ARG A 383 -33.26 24.46 3.62
N THR A 384 -34.43 24.50 2.98
CA THR A 384 -35.14 25.63 2.37
C THR A 384 -34.58 26.21 1.06
N ALA A 385 -35.10 25.72 -0.07
CA ALA A 385 -36.12 26.44 -0.85
C ALA A 385 -36.97 25.43 -1.63
#